data_AF-A0A925A4H1-F1
#
_entry.id   AF-A0A925A4H1-F1
#
_cell.length_a   1.000
_cell.length_b   1.000
_cell.length_c   1.000
_cell.angle_alpha   90.00
_cell.angle_beta   90.00
_cell.angle_gamma   90.00
#
_symmetry.space_group_name_H-M   'P 1'
#
loop_
_entity.id
_entity.type
_entity.pdbx_description
1 polymer ?
#
loop_
_entity_poly.entity_id
_entity_poly.type
_entity_poly.pdbx_seq_one_letter_code
_entity_poly.pdbx_strand_id
1 'polypeptide(L)'
;MTALLPSRRRVVELAGTFLGSVFVLAALVIIWVARLEQDRDLYVSELGAAGQPTAHWFEGALLLIVAGGSLIAYAARGIRSRVPLLSVWAPAVSLWVGCGFFLIASQVTCTSGCPLPVGANFTWQDLIHTVVAVLAFAAACFGMLQVSFAVGYRSLARLSLGAGVAVALIAGAGGILSLARFQTDFGSRLELAATTIALGWLLTLGVMMAMRPVEFAAVLPLAELEVGLPVA
;
A
#
# COMPACT_ATOMS: atom_id res chain seq x y z
N MET A 1 11.10 -24.85 -33.69
CA MET A 1 10.49 -24.67 -32.35
C MET A 1 10.80 -23.26 -31.89
N THR A 2 9.84 -22.35 -31.97
CA THR A 2 9.97 -20.97 -31.52
C THR A 2 9.80 -20.94 -30.00
N ALA A 3 10.86 -20.60 -29.26
CA ALA A 3 10.76 -20.40 -27.82
C ALA A 3 9.97 -19.10 -27.58
N LEU A 4 8.73 -19.23 -27.09
CA LEU A 4 7.93 -18.10 -26.66
C LEU A 4 8.48 -17.58 -25.33
N LEU A 5 9.20 -16.45 -25.36
CA LEU A 5 9.66 -15.80 -24.15
C LEU A 5 8.57 -14.85 -23.61
N PRO A 6 8.39 -14.77 -22.27
CA PRO A 6 7.55 -13.76 -21.66
C PRO A 6 8.00 -12.37 -22.11
N SER A 7 7.07 -11.45 -22.36
CA SER A 7 7.45 -10.08 -22.65
C SER A 7 8.31 -9.50 -21.51
N ARG A 8 9.34 -8.70 -21.83
CA ARG A 8 10.21 -8.03 -20.83
C ARG A 8 9.38 -7.26 -19.80
N ARG A 9 8.28 -6.65 -20.25
CA ARG A 9 7.30 -5.96 -19.39
C ARG A 9 6.70 -6.90 -18.33
N ARG A 10 6.28 -8.11 -18.72
CA ARG A 10 5.68 -9.06 -17.79
C ARG A 10 6.69 -9.55 -16.75
N VAL A 11 7.95 -9.75 -17.15
CA VAL A 11 9.03 -10.11 -16.22
C VAL A 11 9.23 -9.02 -15.16
N VAL A 12 9.27 -7.75 -15.58
CA VAL A 12 9.38 -6.61 -14.65
C VAL A 12 8.17 -6.53 -13.71
N GLU A 13 6.95 -6.75 -14.22
CA GLU A 13 5.74 -6.75 -13.38
C GLU A 13 5.73 -7.91 -12.37
N LEU A 14 6.18 -9.10 -12.77
CA LEU A 14 6.27 -10.27 -11.89
C LEU A 14 7.35 -10.07 -10.81
N ALA A 15 8.55 -9.64 -11.19
CA ALA A 15 9.62 -9.35 -10.25
C ALA A 15 9.21 -8.23 -9.28
N GLY A 16 8.59 -7.16 -9.79
CA GLY A 16 8.09 -6.06 -8.99
C GLY A 16 7.00 -6.48 -8.01
N THR A 17 6.03 -7.29 -8.45
CA THR A 17 4.96 -7.77 -7.54
C THR A 17 5.49 -8.73 -6.49
N PHE A 18 6.43 -9.61 -6.83
CA PHE A 18 7.08 -10.49 -5.86
C PHE A 18 7.86 -9.68 -4.82
N LEU A 19 8.79 -8.83 -5.25
CA LEU A 19 9.60 -8.01 -4.37
C LEU A 19 8.73 -7.07 -3.53
N GLY A 20 7.72 -6.46 -4.15
CA GLY A 20 6.80 -5.58 -3.45
C GLY A 20 5.96 -6.30 -2.40
N SER A 21 5.54 -7.54 -2.67
CA SER A 21 4.81 -8.35 -1.68
C SER A 21 5.71 -8.74 -0.52
N VAL A 22 6.98 -9.06 -0.77
CA VAL A 22 7.96 -9.33 0.29
C VAL A 22 8.16 -8.10 1.17
N PHE A 23 8.31 -6.91 0.59
CA PHE A 23 8.47 -5.67 1.35
C PHE A 23 7.24 -5.34 2.20
N VAL A 24 6.03 -5.45 1.63
CA VAL A 24 4.80 -5.20 2.39
C VAL A 24 4.62 -6.22 3.52
N LEU A 25 4.97 -7.49 3.28
CA LEU A 25 4.91 -8.53 4.31
C LEU A 25 5.93 -8.27 5.42
N ALA A 26 7.17 -7.92 5.06
CA ALA A 26 8.21 -7.59 6.03
C ALA A 26 7.81 -6.38 6.88
N ALA A 27 7.24 -5.33 6.26
CA ALA A 27 6.71 -4.18 6.99
C ALA A 27 5.58 -4.56 7.96
N LEU A 28 4.64 -5.40 7.53
CA LEU A 28 3.56 -5.88 8.38
C LEU A 28 4.10 -6.66 9.59
N VAL A 29 5.10 -7.52 9.37
CA VAL A 29 5.77 -8.26 10.44
C VAL A 29 6.46 -7.32 11.41
N ILE A 30 7.22 -6.32 10.92
CA ILE A 30 7.88 -5.33 11.77
C ILE A 30 6.86 -4.58 12.64
N ILE A 31 5.74 -4.13 12.07
CA ILE A 31 4.69 -3.43 12.81
C ILE A 31 4.10 -4.33 13.90
N TRP A 32 3.82 -5.60 13.60
CA TRP A 32 3.27 -6.55 14.58
C TRP A 32 4.27 -6.92 15.68
N VAL A 33 5.54 -7.15 15.34
CA VAL A 33 6.59 -7.43 16.34
C VAL A 33 6.77 -6.22 17.25
N ALA A 34 6.94 -5.03 16.66
CA ALA A 34 7.04 -3.78 17.42
C ALA A 34 5.84 -3.57 18.32
N ARG A 35 4.63 -3.95 17.87
CA ARG A 35 3.41 -3.89 18.68
C ARG A 35 3.44 -4.87 19.86
N LEU A 36 3.83 -6.12 19.64
CA LEU A 36 3.80 -7.18 20.64
C LEU A 36 4.88 -6.99 21.72
N GLU A 37 5.94 -6.24 21.44
CA GLU A 37 7.00 -5.91 22.39
C GLU A 37 6.65 -4.77 23.35
N GLN A 38 5.53 -4.06 23.16
CA GLN A 38 5.13 -2.95 24.03
C GLN A 38 4.23 -3.44 25.18
N ASP A 39 4.51 -2.95 26.39
CA ASP A 39 3.70 -3.24 27.58
C ASP A 39 2.34 -2.52 27.62
N ARG A 40 2.08 -1.63 26.65
CA ARG A 40 0.86 -0.82 26.55
C ARG A 40 0.36 -0.69 25.11
N ASP A 41 -0.94 -0.44 24.96
CA ASP A 41 -1.60 -0.27 23.66
C ASP A 41 -1.29 1.10 23.03
N LEU A 42 -0.12 1.24 22.41
CA LEU A 42 0.30 2.41 21.62
C LEU A 42 -0.47 2.60 20.30
N TYR A 43 -0.70 3.81 19.83
CA TYR A 43 -1.14 3.96 18.44
C TYR A 43 -0.07 3.41 17.47
N VAL A 44 -0.45 2.96 16.27
CA VAL A 44 0.50 2.42 15.28
C VAL A 44 1.53 3.49 14.92
N SER A 45 1.07 4.72 14.72
CA SER A 45 1.93 5.90 14.54
C SER A 45 2.87 6.16 15.73
N GLU A 46 2.48 5.79 16.96
CA GLU A 46 3.30 5.99 18.16
C GLU A 46 4.47 5.02 18.24
N LEU A 47 4.43 3.88 17.54
CA LEU A 47 5.62 3.02 17.37
C LEU A 47 6.78 3.76 16.68
N GLY A 48 6.46 4.78 15.87
CA GLY A 48 7.41 5.65 15.19
C GLY A 48 7.77 6.93 15.95
N ALA A 49 7.20 7.15 17.15
CA ALA A 49 7.33 8.44 17.80
C ALA A 49 8.77 8.75 18.23
N ALA A 50 9.14 10.03 18.22
CA ALA A 50 10.46 10.48 18.61
C ALA A 50 10.82 10.00 20.03
N GLY A 51 11.95 9.29 20.16
CA GLY A 51 12.43 8.72 21.42
C GLY A 51 11.95 7.30 21.72
N GLN A 52 11.08 6.71 20.89
CA GLN A 52 10.66 5.32 21.06
C GLN A 52 11.75 4.34 20.60
N PRO A 53 11.95 3.21 21.31
CA PRO A 53 12.92 2.18 20.89
C PRO A 53 12.63 1.61 19.50
N THR A 54 11.36 1.60 19.08
CA THR A 54 10.89 1.06 17.80
C THR A 54 10.94 2.07 16.66
N ALA A 55 11.34 3.33 16.90
CA ALA A 55 11.17 4.42 15.95
C ALA A 55 11.79 4.15 14.57
N HIS A 56 13.07 3.73 14.52
CA HIS A 56 13.76 3.43 13.27
C HIS A 56 13.19 2.20 12.55
N TRP A 57 12.70 1.21 13.30
CA TRP A 57 12.07 0.03 12.73
C TRP A 57 10.73 0.39 12.08
N PHE A 58 9.94 1.24 12.73
CA PHE A 58 8.68 1.72 12.19
C PHE A 58 8.87 2.61 10.95
N GLU A 59 9.87 3.51 10.97
CA GLU A 59 10.27 4.27 9.78
C GLU A 59 10.64 3.33 8.63
N GLY A 60 11.49 2.33 8.89
CA GLY A 60 11.85 1.31 7.91
C GLY A 60 10.65 0.54 7.36
N ALA A 61 9.67 0.20 8.22
CA ALA A 61 8.43 -0.44 7.80
C ALA A 61 7.61 0.46 6.86
N LEU A 62 7.49 1.76 7.15
CA LEU A 62 6.81 2.70 6.26
C LEU A 62 7.53 2.82 4.91
N LEU A 63 8.87 2.89 4.90
CA LEU A 63 9.65 2.92 3.65
C LEU A 63 9.48 1.64 2.83
N LEU A 64 9.42 0.47 3.47
CA LEU A 64 9.11 -0.80 2.83
C LEU A 64 7.69 -0.82 2.25
N ILE A 65 6.70 -0.25 2.94
CA ILE A 65 5.33 -0.07 2.42
C ILE A 65 5.34 0.84 1.19
N VAL A 66 6.07 1.95 1.23
CA VAL A 66 6.18 2.88 0.10
C VAL A 66 6.79 2.19 -1.12
N ALA A 67 7.93 1.51 -0.94
CA ALA A 67 8.61 0.79 -2.01
C ALA A 67 7.74 -0.36 -2.56
N GLY A 68 7.22 -1.21 -1.67
CA GLY A 68 6.44 -2.39 -2.05
C GLY A 68 5.08 -2.04 -2.65
N GLY A 69 4.38 -1.08 -2.05
CA GLY A 69 3.13 -0.53 -2.57
C GLY A 69 3.31 0.11 -3.93
N SER A 70 4.40 0.84 -4.17
CA SER A 70 4.70 1.44 -5.47
C SER A 70 4.96 0.40 -6.56
N LEU A 71 5.67 -0.68 -6.23
CA LEU A 71 5.91 -1.80 -7.15
C LEU A 71 4.62 -2.55 -7.50
N ILE A 72 3.77 -2.83 -6.50
CA ILE A 72 2.47 -3.47 -6.71
C ILE A 72 1.54 -2.56 -7.52
N ALA A 73 1.51 -1.26 -7.21
CA ALA A 73 0.74 -0.27 -7.95
C ALA A 73 1.18 -0.19 -9.42
N TYR A 74 2.50 -0.23 -9.69
CA TYR A 74 3.02 -0.29 -11.04
C TYR A 74 2.48 -1.50 -11.80
N ALA A 75 2.50 -2.70 -11.23
CA ALA A 75 1.93 -3.89 -11.87
C ALA A 75 0.40 -3.80 -12.04
N ALA A 76 -0.30 -3.15 -11.11
CA ALA A 76 -1.73 -2.92 -11.15
C ALA A 76 -2.16 -1.77 -12.09
N ARG A 77 -1.23 -1.06 -12.76
CA ARG A 77 -1.53 0.13 -13.59
C ARG A 77 -2.52 -0.07 -14.73
N GLY A 78 -2.71 -1.32 -15.17
CA GLY A 78 -3.71 -1.69 -16.18
C GLY A 78 -5.14 -1.84 -15.67
N ILE A 79 -5.37 -1.85 -14.34
CA ILE A 79 -6.72 -1.95 -13.78
C ILE A 79 -7.49 -0.65 -14.03
N ARG A 80 -8.76 -0.77 -14.41
CA ARG A 80 -9.68 0.36 -14.58
C ARG A 80 -11.01 0.05 -13.90
N SER A 81 -11.56 1.07 -13.25
CA SER A 81 -12.93 1.04 -12.70
C SER A 81 -13.95 1.17 -13.83
N ARG A 82 -15.11 0.51 -13.67
CA ARG A 82 -16.27 0.66 -14.57
C ARG A 82 -17.10 1.91 -14.29
N VAL A 83 -16.97 2.49 -13.10
CA VAL A 83 -17.78 3.64 -12.68
C VAL A 83 -17.08 4.93 -13.16
N PRO A 84 -17.74 5.78 -13.96
CA PRO A 84 -17.12 6.97 -14.55
C PRO A 84 -16.45 7.91 -13.53
N LEU A 85 -17.11 8.14 -12.38
CA LEU A 85 -16.58 8.97 -11.30
C LEU A 85 -15.29 8.42 -10.69
N LEU A 86 -15.14 7.09 -10.68
CA LEU A 86 -13.98 6.39 -10.11
C LEU A 86 -12.91 6.08 -11.16
N SER A 87 -13.19 6.33 -12.45
CA SER A 87 -12.28 6.05 -13.57
C SER A 87 -11.52 7.29 -14.06
N VAL A 88 -11.62 8.43 -13.38
CA VAL A 88 -10.86 9.66 -13.70
C VAL A 88 -9.35 9.36 -13.76
N TRP A 89 -8.87 8.49 -12.89
CA TRP A 89 -7.52 7.93 -12.94
C TRP A 89 -7.50 6.44 -12.58
N ALA A 90 -6.35 5.80 -12.78
CA ALA A 90 -6.13 4.40 -12.45
C ALA A 90 -6.04 4.18 -10.93
N PRO A 91 -6.48 3.03 -10.39
CA PRO A 91 -6.25 2.69 -8.97
C PRO A 91 -4.78 2.79 -8.54
N ALA A 92 -3.85 2.51 -9.46
CA ALA A 92 -2.41 2.68 -9.23
C ALA A 92 -2.03 4.11 -8.83
N VAL A 93 -2.70 5.14 -9.37
CA VAL A 93 -2.44 6.54 -9.01
C VAL A 93 -2.84 6.78 -7.56
N SER A 94 -3.99 6.29 -7.11
CA SER A 94 -4.39 6.40 -5.71
C SER A 94 -3.44 5.67 -4.76
N LEU A 95 -2.91 4.51 -5.16
CA LEU A 95 -1.88 3.82 -4.39
C LEU A 95 -0.58 4.62 -4.32
N TRP A 96 -0.11 5.21 -5.42
CA TRP A 96 1.09 6.06 -5.42
C TRP A 96 0.89 7.35 -4.62
N VAL A 97 -0.29 7.96 -4.66
CA VAL A 97 -0.65 9.09 -3.79
C VAL A 97 -0.58 8.67 -2.32
N GLY A 98 -1.14 7.52 -1.97
CA GLY A 98 -1.03 6.97 -0.62
C GLY A 98 0.42 6.69 -0.21
N CYS A 99 1.24 6.13 -1.11
CA CYS A 99 2.67 5.94 -0.90
C CYS A 99 3.41 7.27 -0.71
N GLY A 100 3.07 8.31 -1.47
CA GLY A 100 3.64 9.64 -1.31
C GLY A 100 3.36 10.23 0.08
N PHE A 101 2.13 10.06 0.56
CA PHE A 101 1.79 10.49 1.92
C PHE A 101 2.48 9.65 3.01
N PHE A 102 2.58 8.32 2.85
CA PHE A 102 3.34 7.49 3.79
C PHE A 102 4.84 7.79 3.76
N LEU A 103 5.40 8.19 2.62
CA LEU A 103 6.78 8.64 2.54
C LEU A 103 6.98 9.90 3.39
N ILE A 104 6.07 10.87 3.30
CA ILE A 104 6.13 12.06 4.17
C ILE A 104 5.96 11.66 5.65
N ALA A 105 5.00 10.77 5.95
CA ALA A 105 4.74 10.29 7.31
C ALA A 105 5.94 9.58 7.93
N SER A 106 6.78 8.93 7.11
CA SER A 106 7.98 8.26 7.58
C SER A 106 9.09 9.24 7.91
N GLN A 107 9.13 10.42 7.26
CA GLN A 107 10.13 11.45 7.52
C GLN A 107 9.70 12.42 8.64
N VAL A 108 8.39 12.66 8.75
CA VAL A 108 7.80 13.52 9.79
C VAL A 108 7.04 12.61 10.74
N THR A 109 7.76 12.03 11.70
CA THR A 109 7.17 11.16 12.73
C THR A 109 6.39 11.98 13.75
N CYS A 110 5.51 11.35 14.54
CA CYS A 110 4.89 12.03 15.67
C CYS A 110 5.88 12.26 16.83
N THR A 111 5.56 13.22 17.68
CA THR A 111 6.20 13.39 18.97
C THR A 111 5.75 12.29 19.95
N SER A 112 6.50 12.12 21.04
CA SER A 112 6.20 11.12 22.08
C SER A 112 4.76 11.23 22.59
N GLY A 113 4.05 10.10 22.62
CA GLY A 113 2.64 10.04 23.02
C GLY A 113 1.65 10.37 21.91
N CYS A 114 2.11 10.61 20.67
CA CYS A 114 1.29 10.97 19.50
C CYS A 114 0.12 11.90 19.84
N PRO A 115 0.40 13.10 20.38
CA PRO A 115 -0.66 13.99 20.81
C PRO A 115 -1.52 14.35 19.59
N LEU A 116 -2.82 14.10 19.71
CA LEU A 116 -3.78 14.48 18.70
C LEU A 116 -3.71 15.99 18.43
N PRO A 117 -4.15 16.45 17.24
CA PRO A 117 -4.15 17.86 16.85
C PRO A 117 -5.19 18.72 17.62
N VAL A 118 -5.38 18.44 18.91
CA VAL A 118 -6.24 19.13 19.86
C VAL A 118 -5.55 19.17 21.22
N GLY A 119 -5.44 20.37 21.82
CA GLY A 119 -4.91 20.57 23.18
C GLY A 119 -3.56 21.29 23.24
N ALA A 120 -2.96 21.39 24.42
CA ALA A 120 -1.75 22.19 24.64
C ALA A 120 -0.44 21.47 24.23
N ASN A 121 -0.49 20.15 24.05
CA ASN A 121 0.72 19.32 23.85
C ASN A 121 0.97 18.95 22.38
N PHE A 122 0.08 19.31 21.45
CA PHE A 122 0.27 18.99 20.03
C PHE A 122 1.22 20.00 19.38
N THR A 123 1.99 19.52 18.42
CA THR A 123 2.89 20.33 17.62
C THR A 123 2.49 20.34 16.15
N TRP A 124 3.10 21.22 15.35
CA TRP A 124 2.94 21.20 13.89
C TRP A 124 3.40 19.88 13.27
N GLN A 125 4.41 19.23 13.86
CA GLN A 125 4.89 17.93 13.44
C GLN A 125 3.80 16.85 13.60
N ASP A 126 3.09 16.82 14.73
CA ASP A 126 2.00 15.87 14.98
C ASP A 126 0.82 16.08 14.03
N LEU A 127 0.47 17.35 13.77
CA LEU A 127 -0.56 17.70 12.82
C LEU A 127 -0.20 17.22 11.41
N ILE A 128 1.02 17.51 10.95
CA ILE A 128 1.49 17.09 9.62
C ILE A 128 1.44 15.57 9.51
N HIS A 129 2.04 14.85 10.46
CA HIS A 129 2.04 13.38 10.47
C HIS A 129 0.61 12.82 10.40
N THR A 130 -0.27 13.29 11.29
CA THR A 130 -1.67 12.83 11.37
C THR A 130 -2.40 13.07 10.06
N VAL A 131 -2.29 14.28 9.49
CA VAL A 131 -2.96 14.63 8.23
C VAL A 131 -2.46 13.76 7.09
N VAL A 132 -1.15 13.60 6.92
CA VAL A 132 -0.63 12.78 5.82
C VAL A 132 -0.97 11.29 6.03
N ALA A 133 -0.95 10.78 7.26
CA ALA A 133 -1.36 9.40 7.54
C ALA A 133 -2.83 9.17 7.20
N VAL A 134 -3.73 10.07 7.60
CA VAL A 134 -5.16 10.00 7.26
C VAL A 134 -5.38 10.07 5.74
N LEU A 135 -4.66 10.98 5.05
CA LEU A 135 -4.74 11.09 3.60
C LEU A 135 -4.19 9.84 2.89
N ALA A 136 -3.16 9.19 3.44
CA ALA A 136 -2.64 7.92 2.94
C ALA A 136 -3.69 6.80 3.01
N PHE A 137 -4.34 6.63 4.17
CA PHE A 137 -5.43 5.68 4.35
C PHE A 137 -6.65 6.00 3.48
N ALA A 138 -7.01 7.28 3.35
CA ALA A 138 -8.10 7.71 2.48
C ALA A 138 -7.80 7.40 1.01
N ALA A 139 -6.58 7.66 0.54
CA ALA A 139 -6.15 7.32 -0.81
C ALA A 139 -6.14 5.79 -1.04
N ALA A 140 -5.71 5.01 -0.05
CA ALA A 140 -5.77 3.55 -0.11
C ALA A 140 -7.22 3.03 -0.17
N CYS A 141 -8.12 3.55 0.68
CA CYS A 141 -9.54 3.21 0.65
C CYS A 141 -10.19 3.58 -0.67
N PHE A 142 -9.83 4.74 -1.24
CA PHE A 142 -10.29 5.14 -2.56
C PHE A 142 -9.77 4.17 -3.63
N GLY A 143 -8.50 3.76 -3.56
CA GLY A 143 -7.94 2.72 -4.43
C GLY A 143 -8.68 1.39 -4.32
N MET A 144 -9.02 0.93 -3.10
CA MET A 144 -9.84 -0.25 -2.86
C MET A 144 -11.23 -0.11 -3.51
N LEU A 145 -11.88 1.04 -3.33
CA LEU A 145 -13.17 1.34 -3.94
C LEU A 145 -13.08 1.35 -5.48
N GLN A 146 -12.01 1.90 -6.06
CA GLN A 146 -11.83 1.83 -7.52
C GLN A 146 -11.65 0.38 -8.00
N VAL A 147 -10.91 -0.45 -7.27
CA VAL A 147 -10.72 -1.88 -7.58
C VAL A 147 -12.02 -2.67 -7.34
N SER A 148 -12.90 -2.25 -6.43
CA SER A 148 -14.19 -2.92 -6.24
C SER A 148 -15.13 -2.85 -7.45
N PHE A 149 -14.84 -1.98 -8.40
CA PHE A 149 -15.53 -1.87 -9.69
C PHE A 149 -14.65 -2.27 -10.88
N ALA A 150 -13.57 -3.03 -10.65
CA ALA A 150 -12.64 -3.45 -11.69
C ALA A 150 -13.30 -4.39 -12.72
N VAL A 151 -13.01 -4.16 -14.00
CA VAL A 151 -13.47 -5.02 -15.11
C VAL A 151 -12.75 -6.36 -15.08
N GLY A 152 -13.49 -7.47 -15.00
CA GLY A 152 -12.94 -8.82 -15.20
C GLY A 152 -12.37 -9.50 -13.95
N TYR A 153 -12.44 -8.86 -12.77
CA TYR A 153 -11.86 -9.39 -11.53
C TYR A 153 -12.89 -9.51 -10.40
N ARG A 154 -13.92 -10.37 -10.55
CA ARG A 154 -15.06 -10.44 -9.61
C ARG A 154 -14.68 -10.72 -8.14
N SER A 155 -13.77 -11.68 -7.89
CA SER A 155 -13.36 -12.02 -6.52
C SER A 155 -12.56 -10.88 -5.88
N LEU A 156 -11.60 -10.32 -6.63
CA LEU A 156 -10.84 -9.15 -6.19
C LEU A 156 -11.75 -7.95 -5.94
N ALA A 157 -12.77 -7.74 -6.77
CA ALA A 157 -13.72 -6.65 -6.61
C ALA A 157 -14.48 -6.74 -5.27
N ARG A 158 -14.99 -7.92 -4.92
CA ARG A 158 -15.70 -8.13 -3.64
C ARG A 158 -14.77 -7.98 -2.44
N LEU A 159 -13.57 -8.57 -2.53
CA LEU A 159 -12.55 -8.46 -1.49
C LEU A 159 -12.14 -7.00 -1.28
N SER A 160 -11.95 -6.23 -2.35
CA SER A 160 -11.64 -4.80 -2.27
C SER A 160 -12.78 -3.97 -1.69
N LEU A 161 -14.03 -4.30 -2.00
CA LEU A 161 -15.18 -3.63 -1.37
C LEU A 161 -15.20 -3.89 0.14
N GLY A 162 -15.07 -5.15 0.53
CA GLY A 162 -15.06 -5.55 1.93
C GLY A 162 -13.90 -4.90 2.70
N ALA A 163 -12.69 -4.95 2.15
CA ALA A 163 -11.52 -4.32 2.74
C ALA A 163 -11.67 -2.80 2.83
N GLY A 164 -12.11 -2.14 1.75
CA GLY A 164 -12.30 -0.69 1.72
C GLY A 164 -13.33 -0.20 2.74
N VAL A 165 -14.48 -0.88 2.82
CA VAL A 165 -15.51 -0.58 3.83
C VAL A 165 -14.99 -0.85 5.25
N ALA A 166 -14.35 -2.00 5.47
CA ALA A 166 -13.81 -2.34 6.78
C ALA A 166 -12.76 -1.34 7.27
N VAL A 167 -11.77 -1.00 6.43
CA VAL A 167 -10.72 -0.04 6.78
C VAL A 167 -11.34 1.35 7.02
N ALA A 168 -12.24 1.82 6.15
CA ALA A 168 -12.87 3.13 6.32
C ALA A 168 -13.64 3.23 7.64
N LEU A 169 -14.40 2.20 8.01
CA LEU A 169 -15.18 2.19 9.25
C LEU A 169 -14.27 2.03 10.48
N ILE A 170 -13.32 1.10 10.46
CA ILE A 170 -12.43 0.82 11.59
C ILE A 170 -11.48 2.01 11.85
N ALA A 171 -10.83 2.53 10.81
CA ALA A 171 -9.93 3.67 10.93
C ALA A 171 -10.72 4.95 11.25
N GLY A 172 -11.90 5.15 10.66
CA GLY A 172 -12.77 6.26 10.98
C GLY A 172 -13.23 6.25 12.44
N ALA A 173 -13.66 5.09 12.94
CA ALA A 173 -14.02 4.92 14.34
C ALA A 173 -12.82 5.15 15.27
N GLY A 174 -11.66 4.55 14.96
CA GLY A 174 -10.43 4.76 15.71
C GLY A 174 -10.02 6.23 15.77
N GLY A 175 -10.08 6.95 14.64
CA GLY A 175 -9.80 8.38 14.56
C GLY A 175 -10.77 9.24 15.38
N ILE A 176 -12.07 8.95 15.33
CA ILE A 176 -13.09 9.66 16.11
C ILE A 176 -12.89 9.42 17.61
N LEU A 177 -12.67 8.17 18.03
CA LEU A 177 -12.38 7.82 19.42
C LEU A 177 -11.14 8.54 19.93
N SER A 178 -10.10 8.59 19.09
CA SER A 178 -8.89 9.33 19.37
C SER A 178 -9.23 10.82 19.59
N LEU A 179 -9.86 11.50 18.64
CA LEU A 179 -10.25 12.93 18.76
C LEU A 179 -11.12 13.22 20.00
N ALA A 180 -12.01 12.30 20.37
CA ALA A 180 -12.83 12.39 21.58
C ALA A 180 -12.08 12.09 22.89
N ARG A 181 -10.81 11.66 22.81
CA ARG A 181 -9.98 11.16 23.93
C ARG A 181 -10.69 10.07 24.73
N PHE A 182 -11.48 9.25 24.03
CA PHE A 182 -12.32 8.23 24.63
C PHE A 182 -11.87 6.84 24.18
N GLN A 183 -11.68 5.92 25.13
CA GLN A 183 -11.27 4.54 24.86
C GLN A 183 -10.04 4.45 23.93
N THR A 184 -8.98 5.18 24.27
CA THR A 184 -7.78 5.32 23.44
C THR A 184 -7.08 3.99 23.17
N ASP A 185 -7.09 3.06 24.12
CA ASP A 185 -6.51 1.72 23.96
C ASP A 185 -7.29 0.92 22.91
N PHE A 186 -8.62 1.02 22.91
CA PHE A 186 -9.45 0.42 21.88
C PHE A 186 -9.23 1.09 20.53
N GLY A 187 -9.12 2.42 20.48
CA GLY A 187 -8.77 3.18 19.28
C GLY A 187 -7.44 2.74 18.66
N SER A 188 -6.42 2.52 19.49
CA SER A 188 -5.11 1.98 19.09
C SER A 188 -5.24 0.60 18.43
N ARG A 189 -6.04 -0.31 19.02
CA ARG A 189 -6.29 -1.64 18.44
C ARG A 189 -7.03 -1.57 17.11
N LEU A 190 -7.96 -0.63 16.96
CA LEU A 190 -8.64 -0.39 15.69
C LEU A 190 -7.66 0.10 14.61
N GLU A 191 -6.74 1.00 14.93
CA GLU A 191 -5.72 1.45 13.98
C GLU A 191 -4.84 0.29 13.48
N LEU A 192 -4.41 -0.58 14.40
CA LEU A 192 -3.64 -1.78 14.04
C LEU A 192 -4.45 -2.73 13.16
N ALA A 193 -5.74 -2.93 13.47
CA ALA A 193 -6.63 -3.77 12.67
C ALA A 193 -6.83 -3.20 11.26
N ALA A 194 -7.11 -1.89 11.14
CA ALA A 194 -7.22 -1.21 9.85
C ALA A 194 -5.93 -1.29 9.04
N THR A 195 -4.77 -1.05 9.67
CA THR A 195 -3.45 -1.19 9.04
C THR A 195 -3.25 -2.62 8.51
N THR A 196 -3.55 -3.62 9.33
CA THR A 196 -3.40 -5.04 8.95
C THR A 196 -4.29 -5.41 7.77
N ILE A 197 -5.57 -4.98 7.78
CA ILE A 197 -6.49 -5.24 6.67
C ILE A 197 -6.02 -4.54 5.39
N ALA A 198 -5.55 -3.30 5.50
CA ALA A 198 -5.07 -2.53 4.35
C ALA A 198 -3.83 -3.16 3.70
N LEU A 199 -2.84 -3.56 4.51
CA LEU A 199 -1.64 -4.23 4.02
C LEU A 199 -1.95 -5.65 3.51
N GLY A 200 -2.84 -6.39 4.17
CA GLY A 200 -3.31 -7.70 3.70
C GLY A 200 -4.03 -7.63 2.36
N TRP A 201 -4.83 -6.57 2.15
CA TRP A 201 -5.43 -6.29 0.85
C TRP A 201 -4.38 -5.99 -0.22
N LEU A 202 -3.37 -5.17 0.11
CA LEU A 202 -2.28 -4.84 -0.81
C LEU A 202 -1.45 -6.07 -1.20
N LEU A 203 -1.17 -6.96 -0.26
CA LEU A 203 -0.55 -8.27 -0.51
C LEU A 203 -1.41 -9.12 -1.45
N THR A 204 -2.72 -9.19 -1.19
CA THR A 204 -3.66 -9.92 -2.05
C THR A 204 -3.67 -9.37 -3.47
N LEU A 205 -3.65 -8.04 -3.62
CA LEU A 205 -3.52 -7.39 -4.92
C LEU A 205 -2.21 -7.79 -5.62
N GLY A 206 -1.08 -7.76 -4.91
CA GLY A 206 0.23 -8.18 -5.41
C GLY A 206 0.22 -9.63 -5.93
N VAL A 207 -0.30 -10.56 -5.13
CA VAL A 207 -0.45 -11.98 -5.49
C VAL A 207 -1.36 -12.14 -6.72
N MET A 208 -2.49 -11.43 -6.77
CA MET A 208 -3.39 -11.46 -7.94
C MET A 208 -2.72 -10.93 -9.21
N MET A 209 -1.84 -9.92 -9.11
CA MET A 209 -1.09 -9.42 -10.27
C MET A 209 -0.01 -10.40 -10.73
N ALA A 210 0.63 -11.12 -9.81
CA ALA A 210 1.58 -12.18 -10.11
C ALA A 210 0.91 -13.38 -10.81
N MET A 211 -0.31 -13.75 -10.40
CA MET A 211 -1.06 -14.88 -10.99
C MET A 211 -1.72 -14.60 -12.35
N ARG A 212 -1.64 -13.37 -12.89
CA ARG A 212 -2.19 -13.10 -14.23
C ARG A 212 -1.50 -13.95 -15.31
N PRO A 213 -2.23 -14.41 -16.34
CA PRO A 213 -1.66 -15.17 -17.46
C PRO A 213 -0.47 -14.43 -18.08
N VAL A 214 0.56 -15.19 -18.47
CA VAL A 214 1.74 -14.65 -19.14
C VAL A 214 1.40 -14.40 -20.61
N GLU A 215 1.45 -13.14 -21.04
CA GLU A 215 1.44 -12.81 -22.46
C GLU A 215 2.84 -13.03 -23.05
N PHE A 216 2.92 -13.88 -24.07
CA PHE A 216 4.15 -14.19 -24.77
C PHE A 216 4.39 -13.20 -25.91
N ALA A 217 5.64 -12.74 -26.07
CA ALA A 217 6.01 -11.93 -27.22
C ALA A 217 6.27 -12.85 -28.43
N ALA A 218 5.71 -12.52 -29.60
CA ALA A 218 6.10 -13.17 -30.84
C ALA A 218 7.55 -12.77 -31.16
N VAL A 219 8.47 -13.73 -31.11
CA VAL A 219 9.85 -13.52 -31.57
C VAL A 219 9.81 -13.57 -33.10
N LEU A 220 10.20 -12.46 -33.75
CA LEU A 220 10.41 -12.42 -35.20
C LEU A 220 11.36 -13.57 -35.60
N PRO A 221 11.06 -14.34 -36.66
CA PRO A 221 11.94 -15.43 -37.09
C PRO A 221 13.34 -14.88 -37.40
N LEU A 222 14.39 -15.58 -36.96
CA LEU A 222 15.80 -15.28 -37.27
C LEU A 222 16.11 -15.19 -38.78
N ALA A 223 15.17 -15.55 -39.65
CA ALA A 223 15.29 -15.51 -41.10
C ALA A 223 15.43 -14.08 -41.68
N GLU A 224 15.06 -13.02 -40.95
CA GLU A 224 15.27 -11.64 -41.42
C GLU A 224 16.64 -11.06 -41.05
N LEU A 225 17.45 -11.74 -40.22
CA LEU A 225 18.79 -11.27 -39.86
C LEU A 225 19.87 -11.72 -40.88
N GLU A 226 19.59 -12.68 -41.76
CA GLU A 226 20.56 -13.20 -42.75
C GLU A 226 20.48 -12.53 -44.14
N VAL A 227 19.53 -11.61 -44.40
CA VAL A 227 19.38 -10.96 -45.72
C VAL A 227 20.25 -9.69 -45.87
N GLY A 228 21.05 -9.35 -44.85
CA GLY A 228 21.83 -8.12 -44.79
C GLY A 228 23.33 -8.21 -45.11
N LEU A 229 23.82 -9.32 -45.69
CA LEU A 229 25.20 -9.37 -46.18
C LEU A 229 25.23 -9.06 -47.68
N PRO A 230 25.80 -7.91 -48.11
CA PRO A 230 25.98 -7.65 -49.53
C PRO A 230 26.98 -8.66 -50.11
N VAL A 231 26.55 -9.36 -51.15
CA VAL A 231 27.45 -10.10 -52.04
C VAL A 231 27.97 -9.12 -53.08
N ALA A 232 29.30 -9.03 -53.13
CA ALA A 232 30.18 -8.32 -54.08
C ALA A 232 30.28 -6.79 -53.97
#